data_AF-A0A947R8B1-F1
#
_entry.id   AF-A0A947R8B1-F1
#
_cell.length_a   1.000
_cell.length_b   1.000
_cell.length_c   1.000
_cell.angle_alpha   90.00
_cell.angle_beta   90.00
_cell.angle_gamma   90.00
#
_symmetry.space_group_name_H-M   'P 1'
#
loop_
_entity.id
_entity.type
_entity.pdbx_description
1 polymer ?
#
loop_
_entity_poly.entity_id
_entity_poly.type
_entity_poly.pdbx_seq_one_letter_code
_entity_poly.pdbx_strand_id
1 'polypeptide(L)' 'MLDPNIFYILRIVLFFVSTFFIFRALQAVDLSRLFRANSTDQIRLIFVVISFILGYLFTDALVSLFENLNNLF' A
#
# COMPACT_ATOMS: atom_id res chain seq x y z
N MET A 1 24.16 10.74 -7.34
CA MET A 1 23.78 9.32 -7.14
C MET A 1 23.75 8.98 -5.65
N LEU A 2 22.55 8.72 -5.13
CA LEU A 2 22.33 8.16 -3.78
C LEU A 2 22.70 6.67 -3.70
N ASP A 3 23.04 6.20 -2.50
CA ASP A 3 23.34 4.79 -2.22
C ASP A 3 22.08 3.92 -2.44
N PRO A 4 22.15 2.83 -3.24
CA PRO A 4 21.06 1.87 -3.43
C PRO A 4 20.43 1.37 -2.12
N ASN A 5 21.20 1.26 -1.04
CA ASN A 5 20.71 0.82 0.26
C ASN A 5 19.63 1.75 0.85
N ILE A 6 19.68 3.04 0.52
CA ILE A 6 18.69 4.02 0.97
C ILE A 6 17.31 3.67 0.40
N PHE A 7 17.25 3.26 -0.86
CA PHE A 7 15.99 2.92 -1.52
C PHE A 7 15.37 1.63 -0.96
N TYR A 8 16.17 0.66 -0.54
CA TYR A 8 15.66 -0.54 0.14
C TYR A 8 15.02 -0.21 1.50
N ILE A 9 15.69 0.63 2.30
CA ILE A 9 15.14 1.08 3.59
C ILE A 9 13.87 1.89 3.35
N LEU A 10 13.88 2.77 2.34
CA LEU A 10 12.72 3.58 1.96
C LEU A 10 11.52 2.71 1.56
N ARG A 11 11.73 1.64 0.78
CA ARG A 11 10.68 0.67 0.42
C ARG A 11 10.05 0.03 1.66
N ILE A 12 10.86 -0.39 2.64
CA ILE A 12 10.33 -1.02 3.86
C ILE A 12 9.50 -0.02 4.66
N VAL A 13 10.01 1.19 4.89
CA VAL A 13 9.30 2.22 5.68
C VAL A 13 8.01 2.65 4.99
N LEU A 14 8.08 2.97 3.69
CA LEU A 14 6.92 3.39 2.92
C LEU A 14 5.88 2.29 2.79
N PHE A 15 6.28 1.02 2.77
CA PHE A 15 5.33 -0.09 2.70
C PHE A 15 4.40 -0.10 3.92
N PHE A 16 4.93 0.01 5.13
CA PHE A 16 4.11 0.02 6.35
C PHE A 16 3.21 1.25 6.43
N VAL A 17 3.76 2.42 6.12
CA VAL A 17 3.01 3.68 6.12
C VAL A 17 1.88 3.64 5.09
N SER A 18 2.19 3.27 3.85
CA SER A 18 1.23 3.22 2.74
C SER A 18 0.15 2.17 2.98
N THR A 19 0.53 0.96 3.42
CA THR A 19 -0.43 -0.11 3.74
C THR A 19 -1.44 0.34 4.80
N PHE A 20 -1.00 1.04 5.84
CA PHE A 20 -1.88 1.58 6.87
C PHE A 20 -2.85 2.64 6.33
N PHE A 21 -2.34 3.58 5.52
CA PHE A 21 -3.19 4.61 4.90
C PHE A 21 -4.21 4.01 3.94
N ILE A 22 -3.79 3.07 3.10
CA ILE A 22 -4.66 2.37 2.15
C ILE A 22 -5.74 1.60 2.91
N PHE A 23 -5.39 0.90 3.99
CA PHE A 23 -6.37 0.19 4.79
C PHE A 23 -7.43 1.11 5.38
N ARG A 24 -7.03 2.27 5.92
CA ARG A 24 -7.99 3.28 6.40
C ARG A 24 -8.86 3.83 5.27
N ALA A 25 -8.28 4.07 4.09
CA ALA A 25 -9.02 4.54 2.93
C ALA A 25 -10.05 3.50 2.45
N LEU A 26 -9.69 2.22 2.40
CA LEU A 26 -10.60 1.13 2.04
C LEU A 26 -11.74 0.98 3.04
N GLN A 27 -11.50 1.18 4.33
CA GLN A 27 -12.56 1.15 5.35
C GLN A 27 -13.60 2.27 5.18
N ALA A 28 -13.24 3.39 4.56
CA ALA A 28 -14.18 4.46 4.28
C ALA A 28 -15.14 4.14 3.11
N VAL A 29 -14.87 3.08 2.35
CA VAL A 29 -15.73 2.63 1.24
C VAL A 29 -16.91 1.85 1.78
N ASP A 30 -18.13 2.32 1.46
CA ASP A 30 -19.35 1.62 1.83
C ASP A 30 -19.58 0.40 0.91
N LEU A 31 -19.34 -0.79 1.45
CA LEU A 31 -19.57 -2.08 0.79
C LEU A 31 -20.89 -2.76 1.21
N SER A 32 -21.76 -2.08 1.97
CA SER A 32 -23.02 -2.63 2.45
C SER A 32 -23.93 -3.16 1.33
N ARG A 33 -23.81 -2.61 0.12
CA ARG A 33 -24.57 -3.03 -1.07
C ARG A 33 -24.04 -4.29 -1.74
N LEU A 34 -22.77 -4.65 -1.53
CA LEU A 34 -22.10 -5.77 -2.20
C LEU A 34 -22.05 -7.04 -1.32
N PHE A 35 -22.12 -6.88 0.00
CA PHE A 35 -21.99 -8.00 0.94
C PHE A 35 -23.29 -8.26 1.70
N ARG A 36 -23.52 -9.54 2.03
CA ARG A 36 -24.64 -9.94 2.89
C ARG A 36 -24.49 -9.31 4.27
N ALA A 37 -25.64 -9.05 4.91
CA ALA A 37 -25.68 -8.61 6.30
C ALA A 37 -24.91 -9.61 7.18
N ASN A 38 -24.15 -9.10 8.15
CA ASN A 38 -23.33 -9.85 9.11
C ASN A 38 -21.98 -10.40 8.60
N SER A 39 -21.48 -9.95 7.45
CA SER A 39 -20.17 -10.38 6.90
C SER A 39 -18.98 -9.47 7.26
N THR A 40 -19.06 -8.73 8.38
CA THR A 40 -18.10 -7.68 8.74
C THR A 40 -16.66 -8.19 8.87
N ASP A 41 -16.47 -9.38 9.44
CA ASP A 41 -15.13 -9.96 9.62
C ASP A 41 -14.51 -10.42 8.30
N GLN A 42 -15.30 -11.00 7.38
CA GLN A 42 -14.80 -11.37 6.06
C GLN A 42 -14.41 -10.14 5.24
N ILE A 43 -15.21 -9.06 5.30
CA ILE A 43 -14.90 -7.79 4.62
C ILE A 43 -13.60 -7.20 5.15
N ARG A 44 -13.43 -7.20 6.49
CA ARG A 44 -12.20 -6.70 7.10
C ARG A 44 -10.97 -7.50 6.67
N LEU A 45 -11.09 -8.83 6.59
CA LEU A 45 -10.02 -9.70 6.11
C LEU A 45 -9.66 -9.38 4.64
N ILE A 46 -10.67 -9.23 3.78
CA ILE A 46 -10.47 -8.82 2.38
C ILE A 46 -9.75 -7.48 2.30
N PHE A 47 -10.16 -6.49 3.10
CA PHE A 47 -9.49 -5.20 3.14
C PHE A 47 -8.04 -5.28 3.59
N VAL A 48 -7.71 -6.11 4.58
CA VAL A 48 -6.31 -6.31 4.99
C VAL A 48 -5.49 -6.87 3.82
N VAL A 49 -5.97 -7.91 3.16
CA VAL A 49 -5.27 -8.54 2.03
C VAL A 49 -5.08 -7.55 0.88
N ILE A 50 -6.14 -6.84 0.49
CA ILE A 50 -6.08 -5.82 -0.58
C ILE A 50 -5.10 -4.70 -0.17
N SER A 51 -5.11 -4.26 1.09
CA SER A 51 -4.20 -3.21 1.55
C SER A 51 -2.74 -3.62 1.47
N PHE A 52 -2.41 -4.87 1.79
CA PHE A 52 -1.05 -5.39 1.65
C PHE A 52 -0.60 -5.39 0.19
N ILE A 53 -1.45 -5.87 -0.72
CA ILE A 53 -1.15 -5.90 -2.16
C ILE A 53 -0.98 -4.47 -2.70
N LEU A 54 -1.94 -3.59 -2.42
CA LEU A 54 -1.89 -2.21 -2.88
C LEU A 54 -0.73 -1.43 -2.24
N GLY A 55 -0.44 -1.66 -0.96
CA GLY A 55 0.69 -1.04 -0.26
C GLY A 55 2.03 -1.44 -0.86
N TYR A 56 2.19 -2.71 -1.23
CA TYR A 56 3.36 -3.20 -1.96
C TYR A 56 3.49 -2.51 -3.33
N LEU A 57 2.44 -2.57 -4.15
CA LEU A 57 2.46 -2.01 -5.51
C LEU A 57 2.69 -0.50 -5.51
N PHE A 58 2.02 0.22 -4.60
CA PHE A 58 2.16 1.67 -4.48
C PHE A 58 3.58 2.07 -4.06
N THR A 59 4.13 1.36 -3.08
CA THR A 59 5.49 1.63 -2.59
C THR A 59 6.53 1.31 -3.65
N ASP A 60 6.41 0.16 -4.31
CA ASP A 60 7.29 -0.25 -5.40
C ASP A 60 7.29 0.79 -6.53
N ALA A 61 6.12 1.24 -6.97
CA ALA A 61 5.98 2.24 -8.01
C ALA A 61 6.61 3.59 -7.60
N LEU A 62 6.34 4.07 -6.39
CA LEU A 62 6.91 5.33 -5.89
C LEU A 62 8.42 5.27 -5.80
N VAL A 63 8.98 4.24 -5.15
CA VAL A 63 10.43 4.16 -4.97
C VAL A 63 11.14 3.96 -6.30
N SER A 64 10.58 3.14 -7.21
CA SER A 64 11.14 2.97 -8.55
C SER A 64 11.14 4.28 -9.35
N LEU A 65 10.14 5.16 -9.14
CA LEU A 65 10.15 6.50 -9.74
C LEU A 65 11.31 7.34 -9.21
N PHE A 66 11.55 7.34 -7.90
CA PHE A 66 12.68 8.07 -7.31
C PHE A 66 14.05 7.49 -7.70
N GLU A 67 14.18 6.16 -7.77
CA GLU A 67 15.39 5.50 -8.26
C GLU A 67 15.70 5.92 -9.70
N ASN A 68 14.69 5.89 -10.58
CA ASN A 68 14.84 6.33 -11.97
C ASN A 68 15.21 7.81 -12.07
N LEU A 69 14.60 8.69 -11.28
CA LEU A 69 14.98 10.11 -11.24
C LEU A 69 16.42 10.30 -10.78
N ASN A 70 16.86 9.59 -9.74
CA ASN A 70 18.24 9.66 -9.24
C ASN A 70 19.26 9.09 -10.26
N ASN A 71 18.86 8.22 -11.17
CA ASN A 71 19.73 7.72 -12.23
C ASN A 71 19.84 8.70 -13.41
N LEU A 72 18.90 9.64 -13.54
CA LEU A 72 18.93 10.68 -14.57
C LEU A 72 19.82 11.89 -14.23
N PHE A 73 20.15 12.09 -12.94
CA PHE A 73 20.93 13.23 -12.43
C PHE A 73 22.19 12.78 -11.68
#